data_AF-A0A1A8LF29-F1
#
_entry.id   AF-A0A1A8LF29-F1
#
_cell.length_a   1.000
_cell.length_b   1.000
_cell.length_c   1.000
_cell.angle_alpha   90.00
_cell.angle_beta   90.00
_cell.angle_gamma   90.00
#
_symmetry.space_group_name_H-M   'P 1'
#
loop_
_entity.id
_entity.type
_entity.pdbx_description
1 polymer ?
#
loop_
_entity_poly.entity_id
_entity_poly.type
_entity_poly.pdbx_seq_one_letter_code
_entity_poly.pdbx_strand_id
1 'polypeptide(L)'
;MAQSNSNLIPSKDYLKIISWNVKGLNQAVKRKRVFSHLQHLRAGIAFLQETHLQKRDQTKIHREWVGQLFHSQFNSKGRGVAILVHKNIPFVVSDTILDPNGRYVIVVGQ
;
A
#
# COMPACT_ATOMS: atom_id res chain seq x y z
N MET A 1 -0.13 -45.25 16.30
CA MET A 1 -0.03 -44.43 17.54
C MET A 1 1.27 -43.64 17.41
N ALA A 2 1.35 -42.32 17.40
CA ALA A 2 0.40 -41.27 17.71
C ALA A 2 0.47 -40.18 16.62
N GLN A 3 -0.69 -39.64 16.26
CA GLN A 3 -0.76 -38.34 15.59
C GLN A 3 -0.31 -37.28 16.60
N SER A 4 0.72 -36.49 16.28
CA SER A 4 0.96 -35.25 17.01
C SER A 4 0.21 -34.12 16.30
N ASN A 5 -0.92 -33.77 16.90
CA ASN A 5 -1.69 -32.58 16.58
C ASN A 5 -0.82 -31.34 16.80
N SER A 6 -0.38 -30.69 15.74
CA SER A 6 -0.22 -29.24 15.77
C SER A 6 -1.45 -28.63 15.12
N ASN A 7 -2.54 -28.56 15.91
CA ASN A 7 -3.53 -27.52 15.75
C ASN A 7 -2.80 -26.19 15.98
N LEU A 8 -2.05 -25.73 14.97
CA LEU A 8 -1.68 -24.34 14.84
C LEU A 8 -2.98 -23.62 14.53
N ILE A 9 -3.68 -23.21 15.59
CA ILE A 9 -4.69 -22.16 15.54
C ILE A 9 -4.11 -21.12 14.56
N PRO A 10 -4.76 -20.83 13.41
CA PRO A 10 -4.28 -19.79 12.51
C PRO A 10 -4.06 -18.57 13.38
N SER A 11 -2.79 -18.15 13.50
CA SER A 11 -2.44 -17.03 14.34
C SER A 11 -3.37 -15.90 13.96
N LYS A 12 -4.07 -15.32 14.93
CA LYS A 12 -4.90 -14.14 14.71
C LYS A 12 -4.03 -13.11 13.98
N ASP A 13 -4.17 -13.02 12.66
CA ASP A 13 -3.27 -12.23 11.84
C ASP A 13 -3.64 -10.77 12.10
N TYR A 14 -2.87 -10.13 12.98
CA TYR A 14 -3.04 -8.71 13.28
C TYR A 14 -2.89 -7.91 12.00
N LEU A 15 -3.75 -6.89 11.84
CA LEU A 15 -3.65 -5.96 10.73
C LEU A 15 -2.28 -5.27 10.77
N LYS A 16 -1.40 -5.62 9.82
CA LYS A 16 -0.07 -5.04 9.72
C LYS A 16 -0.12 -3.76 8.91
N ILE A 17 0.19 -2.66 9.57
CA ILE A 17 0.23 -1.32 8.97
C ILE A 17 1.69 -0.90 8.85
N ILE A 18 2.09 -0.44 7.67
CA ILE A 18 3.46 0.00 7.37
C ILE A 18 3.41 1.43 6.87
N SER A 19 4.34 2.26 7.33
CA SER A 19 4.60 3.58 6.74
C SER A 19 6.03 3.62 6.22
N TRP A 20 6.22 4.08 5.00
CA TRP A 20 7.53 4.11 4.35
C TRP A 20 7.71 5.31 3.43
N ASN A 21 8.65 6.18 3.79
CA ASN A 21 9.20 7.16 2.86
C ASN A 21 10.13 6.45 1.86
N VAL A 22 9.65 6.30 0.62
CA VAL A 22 10.31 5.50 -0.40
C VAL A 22 11.32 6.30 -1.23
N LYS A 23 11.41 7.63 -1.07
CA LYS A 23 12.34 8.52 -1.78
C LYS A 23 12.33 8.30 -3.30
N GLY A 24 11.15 8.22 -3.89
CA GLY A 24 10.90 8.09 -5.32
C GLY A 24 10.75 6.64 -5.83
N LEU A 25 9.73 6.43 -6.67
CA LEU A 25 9.38 5.15 -7.31
C LEU A 25 9.42 5.18 -8.84
N ASN A 26 9.99 6.23 -9.44
CA ASN A 26 10.08 6.36 -10.91
C ASN A 26 10.88 5.21 -11.54
N GLN A 27 11.97 4.79 -10.89
CA GLN A 27 12.81 3.70 -11.37
C GLN A 27 12.12 2.33 -11.21
N ALA A 28 11.97 1.59 -12.32
CA ALA A 28 11.22 0.33 -12.36
C ALA A 28 11.78 -0.75 -11.42
N VAL A 29 13.12 -0.88 -11.36
CA VAL A 29 13.80 -1.85 -10.50
C VAL A 29 13.54 -1.55 -9.02
N LYS A 30 13.73 -0.30 -8.60
CA LYS A 30 13.45 0.15 -7.22
C LYS A 30 11.98 -0.07 -6.88
N ARG A 31 11.08 0.33 -7.78
CA ARG A 31 9.65 0.14 -7.62
C ARG A 31 9.29 -1.33 -7.38
N LYS A 32 9.80 -2.25 -8.20
CA LYS A 32 9.61 -3.70 -8.01
C LYS A 32 10.10 -4.16 -6.63
N ARG A 33 11.30 -3.76 -6.21
CA ARG A 33 11.87 -4.11 -4.90
C ARG A 33 11.01 -3.62 -3.73
N VAL A 34 10.54 -2.37 -3.77
CA VAL A 34 9.65 -1.81 -2.74
C VAL A 34 8.37 -2.65 -2.60
N PHE A 35 7.68 -2.93 -3.71
CA PHE A 35 6.44 -3.72 -3.67
C PHE A 35 6.68 -5.16 -3.22
N SER A 36 7.74 -5.81 -3.69
CA SER A 36 8.11 -7.16 -3.24
C SER A 36 8.45 -7.19 -1.75
N HIS A 37 9.10 -6.15 -1.22
CA HIS A 37 9.41 -6.05 0.19
C HIS A 37 8.15 -5.88 1.05
N LEU A 38 7.22 -5.01 0.65
CA LEU A 38 5.92 -4.85 1.31
C LEU A 38 5.12 -6.16 1.33
N GLN A 39 5.15 -6.91 0.22
CA GLN A 39 4.52 -8.23 0.13
C GLN A 39 5.18 -9.26 1.05
N HIS A 40 6.52 -9.31 1.07
CA HIS A 40 7.27 -10.19 1.98
C HIS A 40 6.98 -9.89 3.45
N LEU A 41 6.84 -8.60 3.80
CA LEU A 41 6.46 -8.17 5.13
C LEU A 41 5.00 -8.48 5.47
N ARG A 42 4.18 -8.94 4.51
CA ARG A 42 2.74 -9.17 4.65
C ARG A 42 2.01 -7.90 5.09
N ALA A 43 2.30 -6.79 4.42
CA ALA A 43 1.61 -5.52 4.68
C ALA A 43 0.11 -5.65 4.39
N GLY A 44 -0.72 -5.37 5.39
CA GLY A 44 -2.17 -5.21 5.21
C GLY A 44 -2.49 -3.84 4.65
N ILE A 45 -1.97 -2.78 5.29
CA ILE A 45 -2.05 -1.41 4.80
C ILE A 45 -0.63 -0.85 4.69
N ALA A 46 -0.31 -0.16 3.60
CA ALA A 46 0.97 0.52 3.44
C ALA A 46 0.77 1.99 3.03
N PHE A 47 1.33 2.89 3.83
CA PHE A 47 1.45 4.32 3.55
C PHE A 47 2.80 4.61 2.91
N LEU A 48 2.82 5.13 1.70
CA LEU A 48 4.05 5.49 1.00
C LEU A 48 4.17 7.01 0.88
N GLN A 49 5.34 7.56 1.19
CA GLN A 49 5.65 8.99 1.03
C GLN A 49 6.81 9.22 0.07
N GLU A 50 6.89 10.43 -0.48
CA GLU A 50 7.84 10.81 -1.53
C GLU A 50 7.79 9.84 -2.72
N THR A 51 6.60 9.47 -3.19
CA THR A 51 6.47 8.51 -4.30
C THR A 51 7.09 9.03 -5.58
N HIS A 52 7.05 10.36 -5.80
CA HIS A 52 7.52 11.05 -7.01
C HIS A 52 6.86 10.55 -8.29
N LEU A 53 5.72 9.86 -8.18
CA LEU A 53 4.95 9.34 -9.31
C LEU A 53 3.95 10.38 -9.78
N GLN A 54 3.85 10.56 -11.09
CA GLN A 54 2.87 11.44 -11.70
C GLN A 54 1.50 10.75 -11.78
N LYS A 55 0.42 11.52 -11.90
CA LYS A 55 -0.95 10.99 -12.05
C LYS A 55 -1.06 9.96 -13.18
N ARG A 56 -0.41 10.22 -14.33
CA ARG A 56 -0.37 9.29 -15.48
C ARG A 56 0.34 7.97 -15.19
N ASP A 57 1.17 7.92 -14.16
CA ASP A 57 1.97 6.77 -13.77
C ASP A 57 1.32 5.96 -12.64
N GLN A 58 0.11 6.32 -12.18
CA GLN A 58 -0.60 5.59 -11.13
C GLN A 58 -0.86 4.13 -11.51
N THR A 59 -1.07 3.83 -12.80
CA THR A 59 -1.22 2.45 -13.30
C THR A 59 0.03 1.59 -13.03
N LYS A 60 1.22 2.19 -12.91
CA LYS A 60 2.48 1.49 -12.60
C LYS A 60 2.56 1.00 -11.15
N ILE A 61 1.63 1.43 -10.29
CA ILE A 61 1.54 1.09 -8.87
C ILE A 61 0.67 -0.16 -8.65
N HIS A 62 -0.14 -0.54 -9.65
CA HIS A 62 -1.03 -1.69 -9.52
C HIS A 62 -0.23 -3.00 -9.34
N ARG A 63 -0.64 -3.80 -8.36
CA ARG A 63 -0.04 -5.10 -7.99
C ARG A 63 -1.12 -6.08 -7.60
N GLU A 64 -0.90 -7.34 -7.87
CA GLU A 64 -1.87 -8.42 -7.66
C GLU A 64 -2.33 -8.60 -6.19
N TRP A 65 -1.49 -8.22 -5.22
CA TRP A 65 -1.84 -8.30 -3.79
C TRP A 65 -2.58 -7.05 -3.28
N VAL A 66 -2.52 -5.94 -4.02
CA VAL A 66 -3.14 -4.66 -3.66
C VAL A 66 -4.57 -4.68 -4.21
N GLY A 67 -5.56 -4.59 -3.33
CA GLY A 67 -6.97 -4.51 -3.74
C GLY A 67 -7.40 -3.07 -4.00
N GLN A 68 -6.93 -2.12 -3.19
CA GLN A 68 -7.27 -0.71 -3.33
C GLN A 68 -6.01 0.15 -3.23
N LEU A 69 -5.96 1.19 -4.07
CA LEU A 69 -4.86 2.14 -4.17
C LEU A 69 -5.45 3.55 -4.16
N PHE A 70 -4.97 4.37 -3.22
CA PHE A 70 -5.27 5.79 -3.16
C PHE A 70 -3.98 6.58 -3.32
N HIS A 71 -3.96 7.61 -4.16
CA HIS A 71 -2.77 8.40 -4.42
C HIS A 71 -3.14 9.87 -4.58
N SER A 72 -2.33 10.75 -3.98
CA SER A 72 -2.51 12.20 -4.08
C SER A 72 -2.43 12.70 -5.54
N GLN A 73 -3.11 13.81 -5.86
CA GLN A 73 -3.27 14.28 -7.25
C GLN A 73 -2.14 15.20 -7.73
N PHE A 74 -0.89 14.88 -7.40
CA PHE A 74 0.22 15.80 -7.65
C PHE A 74 1.11 15.40 -8.83
N ASN A 75 1.55 16.38 -9.61
CA ASN A 75 2.25 16.16 -10.89
C ASN A 75 3.74 16.57 -10.88
N SER A 76 4.31 16.93 -9.73
CA SER A 76 5.74 17.28 -9.64
C SER A 76 6.59 16.15 -9.06
N LYS A 77 7.86 16.10 -9.49
CA LYS A 77 8.84 15.05 -9.17
C LYS A 77 9.34 15.03 -7.73
N GLY A 78 8.85 15.91 -6.84
CA GLY A 78 9.36 16.06 -5.47
C GLY A 78 8.34 15.76 -4.36
N ARG A 79 7.12 15.31 -4.68
CA ARG A 79 6.12 14.94 -3.66
C ARG A 79 5.30 13.73 -4.11
N GLY A 80 4.26 13.42 -3.37
CA GLY A 80 3.34 12.33 -3.65
C GLY A 80 3.29 11.37 -2.47
N VAL A 81 2.06 11.05 -2.07
CA VAL A 81 1.76 10.03 -1.08
C VAL A 81 0.77 9.02 -1.65
N ALA A 82 0.85 7.78 -1.17
CA ALA A 82 -0.05 6.69 -1.55
C ALA A 82 -0.48 5.86 -0.34
N ILE A 83 -1.68 5.30 -0.41
CA ILE A 83 -2.19 4.29 0.51
C ILE A 83 -2.50 3.03 -0.31
N LEU A 84 -1.93 1.91 0.10
CA LEU A 84 -2.17 0.59 -0.46
C LEU A 84 -2.95 -0.23 0.56
N VAL A 85 -4.06 -0.82 0.15
CA VAL A 85 -4.85 -1.74 0.97
C VAL A 85 -4.81 -3.13 0.33
N HIS A 86 -4.43 -4.13 1.11
CA HIS A 86 -4.35 -5.51 0.66
C HIS A 86 -5.73 -6.03 0.24
N LYS A 87 -5.81 -6.82 -0.83
CA LYS A 87 -7.09 -7.30 -1.41
C LYS A 87 -7.98 -8.13 -0.49
N ASN A 88 -7.37 -8.74 0.53
CA ASN A 88 -8.09 -9.55 1.52
C ASN A 88 -8.67 -8.72 2.69
N ILE A 89 -8.42 -7.40 2.73
CA ILE A 89 -9.02 -6.54 3.76
C ILE A 89 -10.40 -6.11 3.25
N PRO A 90 -11.48 -6.43 3.98
CA PRO A 90 -12.85 -6.03 3.61
C PRO A 90 -13.07 -4.55 3.96
N PHE A 91 -12.30 -3.67 3.35
CA PHE A 91 -12.41 -2.22 3.53
C PHE A 91 -13.33 -1.66 2.45
N VAL A 92 -14.42 -1.00 2.84
CA VAL A 92 -15.32 -0.32 1.89
C VAL A 92 -15.06 1.17 2.00
N VAL A 93 -14.61 1.79 0.90
CA VAL A 93 -14.39 3.24 0.89
C VAL A 93 -15.72 3.98 0.86
N SER A 94 -15.85 4.98 1.73
CA SER A 94 -17.00 5.90 1.75
C SER A 94 -16.63 7.29 1.24
N ASP A 95 -15.43 7.77 1.57
CA ASP A 95 -14.93 9.06 1.09
C ASP A 95 -13.40 9.07 0.94
N THR A 96 -12.87 10.00 0.14
CA THR A 96 -11.44 10.20 -0.04
C THR A 96 -11.12 11.68 -0.23
N ILE A 97 -10.25 12.20 0.64
CA ILE A 97 -9.75 13.57 0.56
C ILE A 97 -8.31 13.52 0.06
N LEU A 98 -8.07 14.13 -1.10
CA LEU A 98 -6.76 14.16 -1.77
C LEU A 98 -6.20 15.58 -1.73
N ASP A 99 -4.98 15.74 -1.21
CA ASP A 99 -4.30 17.04 -1.28
C ASP A 99 -3.87 17.35 -2.73
N PRO A 100 -4.28 18.51 -3.29
CA PRO A 100 -3.80 18.96 -4.59
C PRO A 100 -2.28 19.16 -4.64
N ASN A 101 -1.64 19.42 -3.49
CA ASN A 101 -0.19 19.64 -3.39
C ASN A 101 0.62 18.35 -3.12
N GLY A 102 -0.04 17.18 -3.04
CA GLY A 102 0.65 15.90 -2.94
C GLY A 102 1.19 15.51 -1.56
N ARG A 103 0.67 16.11 -0.48
CA ARG A 103 1.19 15.95 0.89
C ARG A 103 0.40 14.94 1.73
N TYR A 104 -0.90 14.81 1.49
CA TYR A 104 -1.74 13.88 2.22
C TYR A 104 -2.81 13.22 1.33
N VAL A 105 -3.26 12.06 1.80
CA VAL A 105 -4.42 11.32 1.32
C VAL A 105 -5.13 10.84 2.58
N ILE A 106 -6.41 11.14 2.71
CA ILE A 106 -7.28 10.64 3.78
C ILE A 106 -8.34 9.78 3.12
N VAL A 107 -8.56 8.59 3.68
CA VAL A 107 -9.53 7.63 3.16
C VAL A 107 -10.44 7.26 4.31
N VAL A 108 -11.74 7.43 4.11
CA VAL A 108 -12.77 7.11 5.09
C VAL A 108 -13.41 5.79 4.67
N GLY A 109 -13.55 4.88 5.63
CA GLY A 109 -14.25 3.61 5.45
C GLY A 109 -15.64 3.61 6.05
N GLN A 110 -16.49 2.68 5.61
CA GLN A 110 -17.77 2.34 6.26
C GLN A 110 -17.65 1.02 7.03
#